data_AF-A0A7S0EI67-F1
#
_entry.id   AF-A0A7S0EI67-F1
#
_cell.length_a   1.000
_cell.length_b   1.000
_cell.length_c   1.000
_cell.angle_alpha   90.00
_cell.angle_beta   90.00
_cell.angle_gamma   90.00
#
_symmetry.space_group_name_H-M   'P 1'
#
loop_
_entity.id
_entity.type
_entity.pdbx_description
1 polymer ?
#
loop_
_entity_poly.entity_id
_entity_poly.type
_entity_poly.pdbx_seq_one_letter_code
_entity_poly.pdbx_strand_id
1 'polypeptide(L)'
;KAIRQDMVIQHIRNANSVLIYESNGRLAMQEHDFGEFYKIQSYLMGLYADTRARENEAEFMAYRLFYWMMQNNTVDMVKDIRNMPMDLKSHPYVSHALNLHRALELSDYVSFFRLFATTPNQGKCIVCILRDRMRSRALRVILRSYKPSIPFDFLRDQLAFKVKAEEGDEEGDEEKTV
;
A
#
# COMPACT_ATOMS: atom_id res chain seq x y z
N LYS A 1 -12.66 16.96 5.16
CA LYS A 1 -13.92 16.57 4.45
C LYS A 1 -14.68 17.78 3.92
N ALA A 2 -15.13 18.71 4.78
CA ALA A 2 -15.90 19.92 4.41
C ALA A 2 -15.33 20.70 3.20
N ILE A 3 -14.03 21.01 3.19
CA ILE A 3 -13.36 21.72 2.08
C ILE A 3 -13.62 21.05 0.72
N ARG A 4 -13.56 19.72 0.63
CA ARG A 4 -13.82 19.01 -0.64
C ARG A 4 -15.27 19.14 -1.10
N GLN A 5 -16.23 19.18 -0.16
CA GLN A 5 -17.65 19.34 -0.48
C GLN A 5 -17.93 20.74 -1.03
N ASP A 6 -17.36 21.76 -0.38
CA ASP A 6 -17.44 23.15 -0.83
C ASP A 6 -16.84 23.33 -2.24
N MET A 7 -15.67 22.76 -2.51
CA MET A 7 -15.06 22.79 -3.83
C MET A 7 -15.88 22.10 -4.93
N VAL A 8 -16.65 21.05 -4.59
CA VAL A 8 -17.58 20.40 -5.53
C VAL A 8 -18.77 21.32 -5.83
N ILE A 9 -19.33 21.98 -4.81
CA ILE A 9 -20.45 22.95 -4.94
C ILE A 9 -20.01 24.17 -5.76
N GLN A 10 -18.81 24.68 -5.52
CA GLN A 10 -18.23 25.83 -6.23
C GLN A 10 -17.61 25.46 -7.60
N HIS A 11 -17.70 24.18 -8.02
CA HIS A 11 -17.11 23.67 -9.26
C HIS A 11 -15.60 23.95 -9.45
N ILE A 12 -14.83 24.05 -8.37
CA ILE A 12 -13.40 24.41 -8.41
C ILE A 12 -12.54 23.20 -8.82
N ARG A 13 -12.00 23.24 -10.05
CA ARG A 13 -11.12 22.21 -10.62
C ARG A 13 -9.82 22.85 -11.13
N ASN A 14 -8.80 22.91 -10.27
CA ASN A 14 -7.50 23.50 -10.57
C ASN A 14 -6.36 22.74 -9.83
N ALA A 15 -5.11 23.22 -9.95
CA ALA A 15 -3.95 22.61 -9.30
C ALA A 15 -4.07 22.56 -7.75
N ASN A 16 -4.69 23.57 -7.14
CA ASN A 16 -4.95 23.57 -5.69
C ASN A 16 -5.98 22.49 -5.31
N SER A 17 -6.97 22.22 -6.17
CA SER A 17 -7.91 21.10 -6.01
C SER A 17 -7.17 19.77 -5.96
N VAL A 18 -6.23 19.54 -6.89
CA VAL A 18 -5.39 18.33 -6.92
C VAL A 18 -4.66 18.18 -5.59
N LEU A 19 -3.89 19.20 -5.16
CA LEU A 19 -3.10 19.16 -3.92
C LEU A 19 -3.95 18.93 -2.66
N ILE A 20 -5.15 19.52 -2.59
CA ILE A 20 -6.10 19.30 -1.48
C ILE A 20 -6.61 17.85 -1.49
N TYR A 21 -6.97 17.30 -2.66
CA TYR A 21 -7.44 15.91 -2.75
C TYR A 21 -6.34 14.91 -2.47
N GLU A 22 -5.13 15.14 -2.96
CA GLU A 22 -3.96 14.30 -2.65
C GLU A 22 -3.65 14.27 -1.16
N SER A 23 -3.50 15.44 -0.53
CA SER A 23 -3.20 15.55 0.91
C SER A 23 -4.26 14.85 1.76
N ASN A 24 -5.54 15.01 1.39
CA ASN A 24 -6.64 14.30 2.04
C ASN A 24 -6.63 12.78 1.79
N GLY A 25 -6.23 12.32 0.59
CA GLY A 25 -6.11 10.90 0.27
C GLY A 25 -4.99 10.24 1.06
N ARG A 26 -3.87 10.95 1.23
CA ARG A 26 -2.74 10.57 2.08
C ARG A 26 -3.18 10.39 3.54
N LEU A 27 -3.88 11.38 4.10
CA LEU A 27 -4.48 11.28 5.45
C LEU A 27 -5.45 10.10 5.58
N ALA A 28 -6.36 9.89 4.61
CA ALA A 28 -7.33 8.80 4.65
C ALA A 28 -6.68 7.40 4.69
N MET A 29 -5.51 7.23 4.04
CA MET A 29 -4.75 5.97 4.14
C MET A 29 -4.05 5.80 5.49
N GLN A 30 -3.59 6.89 6.12
CA GLN A 30 -2.97 6.85 7.46
C GLN A 30 -4.01 6.46 8.53
N GLU A 31 -5.23 7.00 8.43
CA GLU A 31 -6.37 6.64 9.29
C GLU A 31 -7.01 5.28 8.93
N HIS A 32 -6.46 4.55 7.94
CA HIS A 32 -7.00 3.30 7.41
C HIS A 32 -8.46 3.37 6.88
N ASP A 33 -9.00 4.57 6.61
CA ASP A 33 -10.30 4.78 5.95
C ASP A 33 -10.16 4.61 4.42
N PHE A 34 -9.97 3.35 4.01
CA PHE A 34 -9.85 3.00 2.59
C PHE A 34 -11.15 3.25 1.81
N GLY A 35 -12.29 3.38 2.49
CA GLY A 35 -13.58 3.71 1.87
C GLY A 35 -13.68 5.18 1.46
N GLU A 36 -13.20 6.10 2.29
CA GLU A 36 -13.07 7.52 1.92
C GLU A 36 -11.90 7.75 0.96
N PHE A 37 -10.76 7.04 1.13
CA PHE A 37 -9.66 7.04 0.15
C PHE A 37 -10.16 6.70 -1.26
N TYR A 38 -10.93 5.61 -1.43
CA TYR A 38 -11.44 5.21 -2.74
C TYR A 38 -12.31 6.28 -3.42
N LYS A 39 -13.13 7.01 -2.66
CA LYS A 39 -13.94 8.14 -3.17
C LYS A 39 -13.06 9.32 -3.60
N ILE A 40 -12.07 9.69 -2.77
CA ILE A 40 -11.09 10.74 -3.07
C ILE A 40 -10.34 10.38 -4.35
N GLN A 41 -9.84 9.16 -4.43
CA GLN A 41 -9.05 8.63 -5.54
C GLN A 41 -9.86 8.62 -6.85
N SER A 42 -11.13 8.20 -6.81
CA SER A 42 -12.03 8.24 -7.98
C SER A 42 -12.27 9.67 -8.50
N TYR A 43 -12.44 10.65 -7.61
CA TYR A 43 -12.58 12.06 -8.01
C TYR A 43 -11.26 12.64 -8.54
N LEU A 44 -10.13 12.29 -7.91
CA LEU A 44 -8.79 12.75 -8.25
C LEU A 44 -8.37 12.31 -9.66
N MET A 45 -8.78 11.12 -10.13
CA MET A 45 -8.59 10.72 -11.53
C MET A 45 -9.26 11.68 -12.52
N GLY A 46 -10.46 12.19 -12.18
CA GLY A 46 -11.11 13.21 -12.99
C GLY A 46 -10.38 14.55 -12.96
N LEU A 47 -9.79 14.94 -11.83
CA LEU A 47 -8.96 16.15 -11.74
C LEU A 47 -7.66 16.04 -12.56
N TYR A 48 -7.02 14.86 -12.61
CA TYR A 48 -5.83 14.64 -13.45
C TYR A 48 -6.13 14.67 -14.95
N ALA A 49 -7.36 14.34 -15.37
CA ALA A 49 -7.79 14.48 -16.76
C ALA A 49 -8.02 15.95 -17.15
N ASP A 50 -8.58 16.75 -16.25
CA ASP A 50 -8.95 18.15 -16.51
C ASP A 50 -7.82 19.16 -16.26
N THR A 51 -6.74 18.76 -15.60
CA THR A 51 -5.66 19.68 -15.18
C THR A 51 -4.27 19.20 -15.60
N ARG A 52 -3.31 20.13 -15.68
CA ARG A 52 -1.89 19.80 -15.95
C ARG A 52 -1.10 19.37 -14.71
N ALA A 53 -1.68 19.47 -13.51
CA ALA A 53 -1.05 19.11 -12.25
C ALA A 53 -1.13 17.58 -12.04
N ARG A 54 -0.17 16.85 -12.61
CA ARG A 54 -0.14 15.37 -12.63
C ARG A 54 1.09 14.75 -11.97
N GLU A 55 1.84 15.54 -11.21
CA GLU A 55 3.13 15.17 -10.59
C GLU A 55 3.03 13.88 -9.75
N ASN A 56 1.99 13.77 -8.91
CA ASN A 56 1.79 12.59 -8.05
C ASN A 56 0.80 11.57 -8.63
N GLU A 57 0.40 11.67 -9.90
CA GLU A 57 -0.55 10.73 -10.51
C GLU A 57 -0.05 9.29 -10.42
N ALA A 58 1.26 9.07 -10.62
CA ALA A 58 1.86 7.74 -10.57
C ALA A 58 1.86 7.13 -9.15
N GLU A 59 1.95 7.98 -8.12
CA GLU A 59 1.82 7.58 -6.71
C GLU A 59 0.37 7.11 -6.44
N PHE A 60 -0.62 7.94 -6.78
CA PHE A 60 -2.03 7.61 -6.56
C PHE A 60 -2.53 6.45 -7.42
N MET A 61 -1.96 6.25 -8.61
CA MET A 61 -2.23 5.09 -9.44
C MET A 61 -1.69 3.81 -8.81
N ALA A 62 -0.47 3.84 -8.25
CA ALA A 62 0.06 2.70 -7.51
C ALA A 62 -0.81 2.35 -6.28
N TYR A 63 -1.30 3.35 -5.56
CA TYR A 63 -2.24 3.14 -4.44
C TYR A 63 -3.59 2.54 -4.88
N ARG A 64 -4.12 2.96 -6.04
CA ARG A 64 -5.34 2.34 -6.62
C ARG A 64 -5.12 0.86 -6.94
N LEU A 65 -3.96 0.50 -7.49
CA LEU A 65 -3.61 -0.91 -7.72
C LEU A 65 -3.48 -1.70 -6.40
N PHE A 66 -2.88 -1.14 -5.36
CA PHE A 66 -2.87 -1.77 -4.02
C PHE A 66 -4.29 -1.95 -3.45
N TYR A 67 -5.16 -0.97 -3.64
CA TYR A 67 -6.57 -1.05 -3.23
C TYR A 67 -7.30 -2.20 -3.95
N TRP A 68 -7.09 -2.39 -5.26
CA TRP A 68 -7.70 -3.52 -5.96
C TRP A 68 -7.18 -4.88 -5.53
N MET A 69 -5.87 -5.00 -5.25
CA MET A 69 -5.30 -6.19 -4.62
C MET A 69 -5.93 -6.45 -3.25
N MET A 70 -6.17 -5.42 -2.44
CA MET A 70 -6.84 -5.54 -1.14
C MET A 70 -8.30 -6.01 -1.29
N GLN A 71 -9.01 -5.56 -2.31
CA GLN A 71 -10.39 -5.97 -2.59
C GLN A 71 -10.51 -7.28 -3.40
N ASN A 72 -9.39 -7.89 -3.82
CA ASN A 72 -9.34 -8.98 -4.80
C ASN A 72 -10.11 -8.67 -6.12
N ASN A 73 -10.21 -7.38 -6.50
CA ASN A 73 -10.97 -6.96 -7.69
C ASN A 73 -10.07 -6.95 -8.93
N THR A 74 -9.85 -8.12 -9.51
CA THR A 74 -9.05 -8.30 -10.72
C THR A 74 -9.68 -7.64 -11.96
N VAL A 75 -11.02 -7.56 -12.01
CA VAL A 75 -11.76 -7.01 -13.17
C VAL A 75 -11.47 -5.52 -13.35
N ASP A 76 -11.63 -4.71 -12.31
CA ASP A 76 -11.38 -3.26 -12.42
C ASP A 76 -9.88 -2.94 -12.46
N MET A 77 -9.05 -3.74 -11.79
CA MET A 77 -7.58 -3.65 -11.92
C MET A 77 -7.11 -3.82 -13.36
N VAL A 78 -7.62 -4.83 -14.09
CA VAL A 78 -7.28 -5.06 -15.50
C VAL A 78 -7.80 -3.92 -16.40
N LYS A 79 -8.98 -3.36 -16.12
CA LYS A 79 -9.50 -2.18 -16.85
C LYS A 79 -8.56 -0.98 -16.68
N ASP A 80 -8.15 -0.67 -15.46
CA ASP A 80 -7.25 0.46 -15.21
C ASP A 80 -5.88 0.24 -15.86
N ILE A 81 -5.29 -0.96 -15.73
CA ILE A 81 -4.00 -1.30 -16.37
C ILE A 81 -4.05 -1.20 -17.91
N ARG A 82 -5.21 -1.49 -18.51
CA ARG A 82 -5.46 -1.36 -19.95
C ARG A 82 -5.64 0.10 -20.38
N ASN A 83 -6.33 0.91 -19.57
CA ASN A 83 -6.63 2.31 -19.88
C ASN A 83 -5.48 3.26 -19.48
N MET A 84 -4.45 2.75 -18.81
CA MET A 84 -3.29 3.51 -18.36
C MET A 84 -2.38 3.93 -19.53
N PRO A 85 -1.94 5.20 -19.61
CA PRO A 85 -0.93 5.60 -20.59
C PRO A 85 0.42 4.93 -20.30
N MET A 86 1.20 4.69 -21.36
CA MET A 86 2.46 3.94 -21.27
C MET A 86 3.50 4.63 -20.37
N ASP A 87 3.52 5.96 -20.33
CA ASP A 87 4.42 6.75 -19.49
C ASP A 87 4.16 6.48 -18.00
N LEU A 88 2.88 6.43 -17.60
CA LEU A 88 2.49 6.12 -16.23
C LEU A 88 2.76 4.66 -15.88
N LYS A 89 2.58 3.75 -16.84
CA LYS A 89 2.85 2.32 -16.70
C LYS A 89 4.34 2.00 -16.53
N SER A 90 5.24 2.79 -17.12
CA SER A 90 6.69 2.66 -16.97
C SER A 90 7.21 3.24 -15.66
N HIS A 91 6.43 4.08 -14.98
CA HIS A 91 6.85 4.76 -13.75
C HIS A 91 7.21 3.77 -12.62
N PRO A 92 8.30 4.00 -11.86
CA PRO A 92 8.77 3.06 -10.82
C PRO A 92 7.70 2.66 -9.79
N TYR A 93 6.85 3.58 -9.37
CA TYR A 93 5.77 3.29 -8.40
C TYR A 93 4.71 2.33 -8.95
N VAL A 94 4.30 2.50 -10.21
CA VAL A 94 3.32 1.64 -10.86
C VAL A 94 3.95 0.28 -11.19
N SER A 95 5.18 0.28 -11.71
CA SER A 95 5.95 -0.96 -11.93
C SER A 95 6.11 -1.77 -10.64
N HIS A 96 6.41 -1.11 -9.51
CA HIS A 96 6.44 -1.75 -8.19
C HIS A 96 5.09 -2.38 -7.82
N ALA A 97 3.97 -1.67 -8.00
CA ALA A 97 2.64 -2.21 -7.72
C ALA A 97 2.28 -3.41 -8.62
N LEU A 98 2.63 -3.38 -9.90
CA LEU A 98 2.45 -4.50 -10.84
C LEU A 98 3.31 -5.72 -10.46
N ASN A 99 4.56 -5.51 -10.04
CA ASN A 99 5.43 -6.58 -9.55
C ASN A 99 4.90 -7.19 -8.25
N LEU A 100 4.37 -6.37 -7.33
CA LEU A 100 3.76 -6.85 -6.09
C LEU A 100 2.48 -7.66 -6.35
N HIS A 101 1.66 -7.23 -7.32
CA HIS A 101 0.51 -8.01 -7.79
C HIS A 101 0.94 -9.37 -8.38
N ARG A 102 1.94 -9.38 -9.26
CA ARG A 102 2.47 -10.62 -9.84
C ARG A 102 2.96 -11.59 -8.76
N ALA A 103 3.64 -11.09 -7.72
CA ALA A 103 4.07 -11.91 -6.59
C ALA A 103 2.89 -12.45 -5.77
N LEU A 104 1.82 -11.66 -5.60
CA LEU A 104 0.58 -12.06 -4.92
C LEU A 104 -0.16 -13.20 -5.65
N GLU A 105 -0.33 -13.06 -6.97
CA GLU A 105 -0.99 -14.05 -7.83
C GLU A 105 -0.22 -15.37 -7.87
N LEU A 106 1.09 -15.30 -8.16
CA LEU A 106 1.97 -16.47 -8.24
C LEU A 106 2.31 -17.10 -6.89
N SER A 107 1.88 -16.50 -5.77
CA SER A 107 2.25 -16.93 -4.40
C SER A 107 3.77 -16.88 -4.15
N ASP A 108 4.49 -15.98 -4.82
CA ASP A 108 5.93 -15.79 -4.59
C ASP A 108 6.12 -14.94 -3.32
N TYR A 109 6.16 -15.64 -2.18
CA TYR A 109 6.31 -15.02 -0.86
C TYR A 109 7.64 -14.27 -0.72
N VAL A 110 8.72 -14.79 -1.33
CA VAL A 110 10.07 -14.20 -1.21
C VAL A 110 10.14 -12.86 -1.93
N SER A 111 9.66 -12.80 -3.18
CA SER A 111 9.58 -11.54 -3.92
C SER A 111 8.56 -10.60 -3.27
N PHE A 112 7.43 -11.11 -2.79
CA PHE A 112 6.42 -10.32 -2.10
C PHE A 112 6.98 -9.61 -0.86
N PHE A 113 7.67 -10.32 0.05
CA PHE A 113 8.21 -9.69 1.27
C PHE A 113 9.36 -8.72 0.97
N ARG A 114 10.17 -9.00 -0.07
CA ARG A 114 11.20 -8.07 -0.56
C ARG A 114 10.59 -6.77 -1.08
N LEU A 115 9.53 -6.86 -1.89
CA LEU A 115 8.79 -5.71 -2.40
C LEU A 115 8.06 -4.96 -1.28
N PHE A 116 7.46 -5.67 -0.31
CA PHE A 116 6.82 -5.06 0.86
C PHE A 116 7.79 -4.18 1.67
N ALA A 117 9.02 -4.64 1.88
CA ALA A 117 10.04 -3.86 2.58
C ALA A 117 10.36 -2.55 1.84
N THR A 118 10.45 -2.60 0.51
CA THR A 118 10.78 -1.47 -0.37
C THR A 118 9.56 -0.68 -0.88
N THR A 119 8.34 -0.95 -0.38
CA THR A 119 7.13 -0.25 -0.83
C THR A 119 7.26 1.27 -0.62
N PRO A 120 7.09 2.09 -1.68
CA PRO A 120 7.30 3.52 -1.63
C PRO A 120 6.18 4.25 -0.89
N ASN A 121 6.52 5.43 -0.36
CA ASN A 121 5.61 6.41 0.21
C ASN A 121 4.64 5.78 1.23
N GLN A 122 3.34 6.13 1.18
CA GLN A 122 2.33 5.59 2.09
C GLN A 122 1.71 4.26 1.63
N GLY A 123 2.25 3.63 0.57
CA GLY A 123 1.70 2.37 0.05
C GLY A 123 1.68 1.25 1.09
N LYS A 124 2.59 1.31 2.07
CA LYS A 124 2.64 0.38 3.22
C LYS A 124 1.35 0.34 4.04
N CYS A 125 0.56 1.41 4.08
CA CYS A 125 -0.74 1.46 4.75
C CYS A 125 -1.77 0.47 4.16
N ILE A 126 -1.72 0.23 2.84
CA ILE A 126 -2.59 -0.75 2.17
C ILE A 126 -1.90 -2.13 2.11
N VAL A 127 -0.61 -2.17 1.76
CA VAL A 127 0.11 -3.44 1.53
C VAL A 127 0.33 -4.23 2.82
N CYS A 128 0.30 -3.60 4.01
CA CYS A 128 0.35 -4.33 5.29
C CYS A 128 -0.82 -5.33 5.46
N ILE A 129 -1.99 -5.07 4.86
CA ILE A 129 -3.13 -5.99 4.87
C ILE A 129 -2.86 -7.20 3.96
N LEU A 130 -2.21 -6.97 2.81
CA LEU A 130 -1.79 -8.02 1.88
C LEU A 130 -0.72 -8.93 2.50
N ARG A 131 0.20 -8.36 3.28
CA ARG A 131 1.26 -9.09 4.01
C ARG A 131 0.70 -10.20 4.90
N ASP A 132 -0.36 -9.90 5.66
CA ASP A 132 -0.88 -10.89 6.62
C ASP A 132 -1.72 -11.98 5.93
N ARG A 133 -2.39 -11.65 4.81
CA ARG A 133 -2.97 -12.65 3.90
C ARG A 133 -1.89 -13.56 3.30
N MET A 134 -0.77 -12.99 2.84
CA MET A 134 0.35 -13.75 2.27
C MET A 134 1.02 -14.66 3.31
N ARG A 135 1.23 -14.19 4.55
CA ARG A 135 1.73 -15.04 5.64
C ARG A 135 0.82 -16.22 5.93
N SER A 136 -0.50 -15.99 5.97
CA SER A 136 -1.49 -17.06 6.18
C SER A 136 -1.49 -18.10 5.05
N ARG A 137 -1.33 -17.66 3.80
CA ARG A 137 -1.20 -18.53 2.62
C ARG A 137 0.09 -19.34 2.67
N ALA A 138 1.23 -18.68 2.90
CA ALA A 138 2.55 -19.30 2.99
C ALA A 138 2.61 -20.36 4.11
N LEU A 139 2.18 -19.99 5.33
CA LEU A 139 2.13 -20.90 6.48
C LEU A 139 1.33 -22.17 6.18
N ARG A 140 0.15 -22.05 5.55
CA ARG A 140 -0.69 -23.19 5.15
C ARG A 140 0.02 -24.11 4.15
N VAL A 141 0.81 -23.56 3.23
CA VAL A 141 1.58 -24.37 2.26
C VAL A 141 2.76 -25.06 2.95
N ILE A 142 3.55 -24.31 3.72
CA ILE A 142 4.73 -24.83 4.45
C ILE A 142 4.33 -26.00 5.38
N LEU A 143 3.31 -25.83 6.22
CA LEU A 143 2.81 -26.88 7.13
C LEU A 143 2.24 -28.12 6.42
N ARG A 144 1.87 -28.02 5.13
CA ARG A 144 1.39 -29.17 4.34
C ARG A 144 2.53 -29.91 3.66
N SER A 145 3.55 -29.19 3.19
CA SER A 145 4.69 -29.71 2.44
C SER A 145 5.75 -30.37 3.33
N TYR A 146 6.05 -29.78 4.49
CA TYR A 146 7.07 -30.29 5.40
C TYR A 146 6.42 -31.08 6.54
N LYS A 147 6.69 -32.39 6.59
CA LYS A 147 6.27 -33.31 7.66
C LYS A 147 7.47 -34.16 8.08
N PRO A 148 7.58 -34.60 9.35
CA PRO A 148 6.61 -34.39 10.45
C PRO A 148 6.77 -33.07 11.21
N SER A 149 7.92 -32.40 11.09
CA SER A 149 8.25 -31.18 11.83
C SER A 149 9.00 -30.15 10.97
N ILE A 150 9.02 -28.89 11.43
CA ILE A 150 9.70 -27.76 10.80
C ILE A 150 10.44 -26.98 11.90
N PRO A 151 11.72 -26.60 11.72
CA PRO A 151 12.41 -25.70 12.64
C PRO A 151 11.72 -24.33 12.71
N PHE A 152 11.52 -23.82 13.93
CA PHE A 152 10.83 -22.53 14.14
C PHE A 152 11.56 -21.36 13.48
N ASP A 153 12.90 -21.32 13.55
CA ASP A 153 13.73 -20.30 12.90
C ASP A 153 13.50 -20.24 11.39
N PHE A 154 13.49 -21.40 10.73
CA PHE A 154 13.20 -21.48 9.29
C PHE A 154 11.81 -20.90 8.98
N LEU A 155 10.79 -21.22 9.79
CA LEU A 155 9.44 -20.71 9.59
C LEU A 155 9.36 -19.18 9.81
N ARG A 156 10.04 -18.66 10.83
CA ARG A 156 10.14 -17.22 11.12
C ARG A 156 10.74 -16.47 9.93
N ASP A 157 11.86 -16.97 9.42
CA ASP A 157 12.63 -16.33 8.36
C ASP A 157 11.88 -16.36 7.02
N GLN A 158 11.25 -17.49 6.67
CA GLN A 158 10.43 -17.62 5.45
C GLN A 158 9.16 -16.74 5.46
N LEU A 159 8.58 -16.47 6.64
CA LEU A 159 7.40 -15.62 6.79
C LEU A 159 7.74 -14.14 7.06
N ALA A 160 9.02 -13.79 6.97
CA ALA A 160 9.56 -12.45 7.22
C ALA A 160 9.04 -11.85 8.54
N PHE A 161 9.04 -12.63 9.61
CA PHE A 161 8.80 -12.11 10.96
C PHE A 161 10.09 -11.50 11.50
N LYS A 162 10.03 -10.22 11.88
CA LYS A 162 11.11 -9.59 12.63
C LYS A 162 11.04 -10.07 14.07
N VAL A 163 12.16 -10.50 14.63
CA VAL A 163 12.34 -10.57 16.08
C VAL A 163 12.19 -9.15 16.61
N LYS A 164 11.28 -8.92 17.56
CA LYS A 164 11.42 -7.75 18.43
C LYS A 164 12.70 -8.00 19.22
N ALA A 165 13.70 -7.14 19.07
CA ALA A 165 14.68 -7.03 20.13
C ALA A 165 13.90 -6.70 21.40
N GLU A 166 14.17 -7.43 22.47
CA GLU A 166 13.72 -7.03 23.79
C GLU A 166 14.44 -5.70 24.07
N GLU A 167 13.67 -4.60 24.06
CA GLU A 167 14.12 -3.35 24.67
C GLU A 167 14.29 -3.69 26.14
N GLY A 168 15.54 -3.79 26.57
CA GLY A 168 15.86 -4.25 27.92
C GLY A 168 15.24 -3.32 28.95
N ASP A 169 14.63 -3.91 29.97
CA ASP A 169 14.16 -3.18 31.15
C ASP A 169 15.35 -2.56 31.89
N GLU A 170 15.68 -1.30 31.58
CA GLU A 170 16.50 -0.43 32.43
C GLU A 170 15.57 0.48 33.26
N GLU A 171 14.78 -0.13 34.15
CA GLU A 171 14.29 0.56 35.34
C GLU A 171 15.37 0.54 36.42
N GLY A 172 15.81 1.73 36.83
CA GLY A 172 16.50 1.95 38.11
C GLY A 172 18.03 1.99 38.04
N ASP A 173 18.58 3.21 38.08
CA ASP A 173 19.22 3.60 39.33
C ASP A 173 19.03 5.11 39.59
N GLU A 174 18.81 5.46 40.85
CA GLU A 174 18.78 6.85 41.30
C GLU A 174 20.20 7.42 41.47
N GLU A 175 20.27 8.73 41.74
CA GLU A 175 21.22 9.36 42.68
C GLU A 175 22.37 10.25 42.14
N LYS A 176 22.22 11.59 42.34
CA LYS A 176 23.25 12.67 42.49
C LYS A 176 24.19 12.90 41.27
N THR A 177 24.72 14.07 40.93
CA THR A 177 24.90 15.42 41.52
C THR A 177 25.12 16.38 40.31
N VAL A 178 25.04 17.71 40.37
CA VAL A 178 24.99 18.69 41.48
C VAL A 178 23.74 19.55 41.36
#